data_AF-A0A0R3TVF9-F1
#
_entry.id   AF-A0A0R3TVF9-F1
#
_cell.length_a   1.000
_cell.length_b   1.000
_cell.length_c   1.000
_cell.angle_alpha   90.00
_cell.angle_beta   90.00
_cell.angle_gamma   90.00
#
_symmetry.space_group_name_H-M   'P 1'
#
loop_
_entity.id
_entity.type
_entity.pdbx_description
1 polymer ?
#
loop_
_entity_poly.entity_id
_entity_poly.type
_entity_poly.pdbx_seq_one_letter_code
_entity_poly.pdbx_strand_id
1 'polypeptide(L)'
;MAPSLRITDLPCSLPLEICRHLTSIDLLNFCDAFPQWKHLLSTRTAAGIVKRDIQNWTWMDRKSYDLVFPKKSTDLDKNLIEALLYYQGYHLNIEKFKTKKQRSDYSICEKLLGEKYPPEFRVTLNFNSSTDFDDSIIERLHFEADTVAAFTMEGYDFQNFHYYRSVFSARRRELENNACIVYFARSNWRQKSDIEAIFADAKTNQTVLIAIVKDEARRLKGYKTNLDFLNGFINEVLGGMEQSPLKNSTTNWCLWLVEERESKYVDAMQIYKRACYEIVKNFIK
;
A
#
# COMPACT_ATOMS: atom_id res chain seq x y z
N MET A 1 -9.20 -46.91 26.14
CA MET A 1 -9.72 -45.75 25.39
C MET A 1 -8.95 -44.53 25.85
N ALA A 2 -8.19 -43.87 24.96
CA ALA A 2 -7.58 -42.59 25.31
C ALA A 2 -8.70 -41.54 25.47
N PRO A 3 -8.69 -40.72 26.53
CA PRO A 3 -9.68 -39.66 26.67
C PRO A 3 -9.58 -38.70 25.48
N SER A 4 -10.73 -38.32 24.92
CA SER A 4 -10.79 -37.31 23.87
C SER A 4 -10.43 -35.96 24.50
N LEU A 5 -9.15 -35.59 24.45
CA LEU A 5 -8.70 -34.26 24.85
C LEU A 5 -9.28 -33.25 23.87
N ARG A 6 -10.16 -32.37 24.37
CA ARG A 6 -10.66 -31.25 23.58
C ARG A 6 -9.77 -30.05 23.81
N ILE A 7 -9.69 -29.19 22.81
CA ILE A 7 -8.91 -27.96 22.88
C ILE A 7 -9.41 -27.02 23.99
N THR A 8 -10.69 -27.14 24.37
CA THR A 8 -11.32 -26.44 25.50
C THR A 8 -10.80 -26.89 26.86
N ASP A 9 -10.18 -28.06 26.93
CA ASP A 9 -9.68 -28.65 28.18
C ASP A 9 -8.23 -28.21 28.47
N LEU A 10 -7.64 -27.40 27.58
CA LEU A 10 -6.29 -26.88 27.75
C LEU A 10 -6.25 -25.79 28.82
N PRO A 11 -5.20 -25.74 29.67
CA PRO A 11 -5.02 -24.67 30.64
C PRO A 11 -4.94 -23.31 29.94
N CYS A 12 -5.53 -22.26 30.54
CA CYS A 12 -5.52 -20.90 29.96
C CYS A 12 -4.11 -20.34 29.67
N SER A 13 -3.07 -20.86 30.32
CA SER A 13 -1.68 -20.49 30.04
C SER A 13 -1.16 -21.03 28.70
N LEU A 14 -1.65 -22.18 28.24
CA LEU A 14 -1.13 -22.84 27.04
C LEU A 14 -1.51 -22.11 25.74
N PRO A 15 -2.75 -21.63 25.52
CA PRO A 15 -3.09 -20.81 24.36
C PRO A 15 -2.26 -19.53 24.27
N LEU A 16 -1.98 -18.88 25.42
CA LEU A 16 -1.11 -17.70 25.45
C LEU A 16 0.33 -18.02 25.05
N GLU A 17 0.84 -19.19 25.44
CA GLU A 17 2.17 -19.64 25.04
C GLU A 17 2.23 -19.96 23.55
N ILE A 18 1.23 -20.68 23.02
CA ILE A 18 1.09 -20.95 21.58
C ILE A 18 1.10 -19.64 20.79
N CYS A 19 0.33 -18.63 21.22
CA CYS A 19 0.25 -17.34 20.54
C CYS A 19 1.62 -16.68 20.37
N ARG A 20 2.56 -16.83 21.31
CA ARG A 20 3.90 -16.21 21.22
C ARG A 20 4.72 -16.69 20.03
N HIS A 21 4.40 -17.88 19.52
CA HIS A 21 5.06 -18.49 18.37
C HIS A 21 4.35 -18.22 17.04
N LEU A 22 3.17 -17.58 17.07
CA LEU A 22 2.39 -17.27 15.88
C LEU A 22 2.84 -15.95 15.25
N THR A 23 2.76 -15.87 13.92
CA THR A 23 2.76 -14.58 13.23
C THR A 23 1.45 -13.82 13.50
N SER A 24 1.40 -12.54 13.14
CA SER A 24 0.18 -11.73 13.20
C SER A 24 -0.98 -12.35 12.41
N ILE A 25 -0.68 -12.93 11.24
CA ILE A 25 -1.63 -13.62 10.37
C ILE A 25 -2.07 -14.94 10.99
N ASP A 26 -1.13 -15.75 11.46
CA ASP A 26 -1.46 -17.04 12.08
C ASP A 26 -2.31 -16.86 13.33
N LEU A 27 -2.07 -15.80 14.11
CA LEU A 27 -2.86 -15.47 15.28
C LEU A 27 -4.32 -15.17 14.92
N LEU A 28 -4.57 -14.41 13.85
CA LEU A 28 -5.92 -14.11 13.37
C LEU A 28 -6.60 -15.37 12.85
N ASN A 29 -5.93 -16.12 11.96
CA ASN A 29 -6.44 -17.39 11.43
C ASN A 29 -6.76 -18.40 12.54
N PHE A 30 -5.90 -18.47 13.56
CA PHE A 30 -6.08 -19.33 14.71
C PHE A 30 -7.31 -18.93 15.54
N CYS A 31 -7.51 -17.64 15.78
CA CYS A 31 -8.70 -17.14 16.48
C CYS A 31 -9.99 -17.30 15.66
N ASP A 32 -9.90 -17.27 14.33
CA ASP A 32 -11.01 -17.55 13.43
C ASP A 32 -11.36 -19.05 13.40
N ALA A 33 -10.35 -19.92 13.39
CA ALA A 33 -10.52 -21.39 13.45
C ALA A 33 -11.02 -21.88 14.82
N PHE A 34 -10.66 -21.17 15.90
CA PHE A 34 -11.07 -21.47 17.27
C PHE A 34 -11.78 -20.27 17.92
N PRO A 35 -13.06 -20.00 17.59
CA PRO A 35 -13.77 -18.79 18.04
C PRO A 35 -13.81 -18.58 19.56
N GLN A 36 -13.78 -19.65 20.35
CA GLN A 36 -13.70 -19.58 21.82
C GLN A 36 -12.44 -18.88 22.33
N TRP A 37 -11.40 -18.81 21.50
CA TRP A 37 -10.11 -18.17 21.79
C TRP A 37 -10.00 -16.76 21.21
N LYS A 38 -11.06 -16.20 20.66
CA LYS A 38 -11.08 -14.82 20.12
C LYS A 38 -10.70 -13.76 21.16
N HIS A 39 -10.95 -14.02 22.45
CA HIS A 39 -10.52 -13.15 23.55
C HIS A 39 -8.99 -12.96 23.63
N LEU A 40 -8.20 -13.88 23.03
CA LEU A 40 -6.74 -13.76 22.97
C LEU A 40 -6.29 -12.54 22.16
N LEU A 41 -7.09 -12.08 21.19
CA LEU A 41 -6.79 -10.87 20.40
C LEU A 41 -6.79 -9.60 21.24
N SER A 42 -7.49 -9.59 22.39
CA SER A 42 -7.53 -8.49 23.33
C SER A 42 -6.40 -8.54 24.37
N THR A 43 -5.46 -9.48 24.24
CA THR A 43 -4.35 -9.63 25.20
C THR A 43 -3.15 -8.79 24.80
N ARG A 44 -2.33 -8.42 25.80
CA ARG A 44 -1.06 -7.73 25.56
C ARG A 44 -0.10 -8.53 24.68
N THR A 45 -0.14 -9.86 24.75
CA THR A 45 0.67 -10.74 23.89
C THR A 45 0.30 -10.55 22.43
N ALA A 46 -0.99 -10.59 22.11
CA ALA A 46 -1.49 -10.35 20.76
C ALA A 46 -1.11 -8.94 20.27
N ALA A 47 -1.36 -7.91 21.09
CA ALA A 47 -0.98 -6.53 20.76
C ALA A 47 0.52 -6.40 20.49
N GLY A 48 1.38 -7.06 21.26
CA GLY A 48 2.83 -7.07 21.04
C GLY A 48 3.26 -7.76 19.74
N ILE A 49 2.59 -8.84 19.33
CA ILE A 49 2.82 -9.50 18.04
C ILE A 49 2.40 -8.58 16.90
N VAL A 50 1.18 -8.03 16.97
CA VAL A 50 0.63 -7.16 15.93
C VAL A 50 1.43 -5.86 15.80
N LYS A 51 1.90 -5.27 16.91
CA LYS A 51 2.76 -4.08 16.87
C LYS A 51 4.07 -4.33 16.12
N ARG A 52 4.70 -5.50 16.31
CA ARG A 52 5.93 -5.88 15.57
C ARG A 52 5.66 -6.05 14.08
N ASP A 53 4.47 -6.54 13.71
CA ASP A 53 4.06 -6.65 12.32
C ASP A 53 3.86 -5.28 11.68
N ILE A 54 3.11 -4.39 12.35
CA ILE A 54 2.84 -3.01 11.89
C ILE A 54 4.13 -2.22 11.67
N GLN A 55 5.16 -2.44 12.50
CA GLN A 55 6.47 -1.83 12.31
C GLN A 55 7.10 -2.16 10.94
N ASN A 56 6.76 -3.30 10.34
CA ASN A 56 7.30 -3.76 9.07
C ASN A 56 6.36 -3.49 7.88
N TRP A 57 5.21 -2.85 8.08
CA TRP A 57 4.31 -2.53 6.98
C TRP A 57 4.97 -1.67 5.92
N THR A 58 4.77 -2.03 4.65
CA THR A 58 5.35 -1.31 3.52
C THR A 58 4.46 -0.18 3.05
N TRP A 59 3.19 -0.12 3.45
CA TRP A 59 2.29 0.94 3.03
C TRP A 59 1.35 1.41 4.13
N MET A 60 0.84 2.62 3.96
CA MET A 60 -0.10 3.25 4.88
C MET A 60 -1.02 4.21 4.13
N ASP A 61 -2.32 4.08 4.32
CA ASP A 61 -3.32 5.02 3.81
C ASP A 61 -4.00 5.75 4.98
N ARG A 62 -4.99 6.58 4.67
CA ARG A 62 -5.72 7.33 5.70
C ARG A 62 -6.27 6.43 6.80
N LYS A 63 -6.92 5.32 6.42
CA LYS A 63 -7.59 4.45 7.38
C LYS A 63 -6.58 3.73 8.26
N SER A 64 -5.51 3.19 7.68
CA SER A 64 -4.48 2.53 8.49
C SER A 64 -3.69 3.53 9.34
N TYR A 65 -3.45 4.75 8.86
CA TYR A 65 -2.84 5.83 9.66
C TYR A 65 -3.69 6.16 10.89
N ASP A 66 -5.00 6.39 10.72
CA ASP A 66 -5.90 6.76 11.81
C ASP A 66 -6.05 5.65 12.87
N LEU A 67 -5.94 4.39 12.45
CA LEU A 67 -5.94 3.24 13.37
C LEU A 67 -4.62 3.10 14.13
N VAL A 68 -3.48 3.29 13.46
CA VAL A 68 -2.15 3.15 14.09
C VAL A 68 -1.78 4.36 14.96
N PHE A 69 -2.22 5.57 14.58
CA PHE A 69 -1.94 6.83 15.26
C PHE A 69 -3.23 7.57 15.68
N PRO A 70 -4.08 6.97 16.54
CA PRO A 70 -5.36 7.54 16.88
C PRO A 70 -5.20 8.83 17.71
N LYS A 71 -5.94 9.88 17.35
CA LYS A 71 -5.87 11.18 18.05
C LYS A 71 -6.38 11.16 19.50
N LYS A 72 -7.34 10.28 19.83
CA LYS A 72 -8.08 10.31 21.11
C LYS A 72 -8.52 8.93 21.64
N SER A 73 -8.06 7.82 21.05
CA SER A 73 -8.56 6.49 21.45
C SER A 73 -7.99 6.04 22.79
N THR A 74 -8.85 5.48 23.65
CA THR A 74 -8.46 4.82 24.91
C THR A 74 -8.10 3.34 24.72
N ASP A 75 -8.38 2.76 23.54
CA ASP A 75 -8.16 1.34 23.27
C ASP A 75 -7.20 1.15 22.09
N LEU A 76 -5.91 1.38 22.35
CA LEU A 76 -4.85 1.25 21.36
C LEU A 76 -4.73 -0.19 20.85
N ASP A 77 -4.85 -1.17 21.74
CA ASP A 77 -4.67 -2.59 21.39
C ASP A 77 -5.74 -3.05 20.39
N LYS A 78 -7.01 -2.68 20.62
CA LYS A 78 -8.09 -2.95 19.67
C LYS A 78 -7.83 -2.29 18.30
N ASN A 79 -7.37 -1.04 18.29
CA ASN A 79 -7.08 -0.34 17.05
C ASN A 79 -5.97 -1.04 16.24
N LEU A 80 -4.94 -1.58 16.89
CA LEU A 80 -3.88 -2.33 16.19
C LEU A 80 -4.43 -3.61 15.54
N ILE A 81 -5.33 -4.33 16.22
CA ILE A 81 -6.00 -5.51 15.64
C ILE A 81 -6.87 -5.11 14.44
N GLU A 82 -7.65 -4.04 14.55
CA GLU A 82 -8.45 -3.51 13.44
C GLU A 82 -7.58 -3.08 12.26
N ALA A 83 -6.43 -2.46 12.53
CA ALA A 83 -5.47 -2.07 11.52
C ALA A 83 -4.92 -3.31 10.78
N LEU A 84 -4.57 -4.37 11.52
CA LEU A 84 -4.09 -5.63 10.95
C LEU A 84 -5.14 -6.30 10.07
N LEU A 85 -6.39 -6.40 10.54
CA LEU A 85 -7.50 -6.94 9.76
C LEU A 85 -7.73 -6.14 8.47
N TYR A 86 -7.64 -4.82 8.56
CA TYR A 86 -7.74 -3.94 7.40
C TYR A 86 -6.62 -4.20 6.39
N TYR A 87 -5.37 -4.24 6.85
CA TYR A 87 -4.19 -4.47 6.01
C TYR A 87 -4.27 -5.83 5.30
N GLN A 88 -4.62 -6.89 6.03
CA GLN A 88 -4.78 -8.24 5.47
C GLN A 88 -5.94 -8.32 4.49
N GLY A 89 -7.09 -7.71 4.81
CA GLY A 89 -8.24 -7.66 3.92
C GLY A 89 -7.90 -7.06 2.56
N TYR A 90 -7.00 -6.06 2.54
CA TYR A 90 -6.49 -5.46 1.32
C TYR A 90 -5.71 -6.48 0.45
N HIS A 91 -4.76 -7.20 1.06
CA HIS A 91 -3.99 -8.25 0.38
C HIS A 91 -4.88 -9.37 -0.16
N LEU A 92 -5.81 -9.87 0.67
CA LEU A 92 -6.74 -10.92 0.26
C LEU A 92 -7.63 -10.50 -0.91
N ASN A 93 -8.04 -9.23 -0.97
CA ASN A 93 -8.85 -8.73 -2.07
C ASN A 93 -8.07 -8.66 -3.39
N ILE A 94 -6.78 -8.35 -3.36
CA ILE A 94 -5.90 -8.44 -4.53
C ILE A 94 -5.73 -9.91 -4.96
N GLU A 95 -5.44 -10.82 -4.02
CA GLU A 95 -5.20 -12.24 -4.34
C GLU A 95 -6.42 -12.93 -4.97
N LYS A 96 -7.65 -12.49 -4.65
CA LYS A 96 -8.88 -12.98 -5.31
C LYS A 96 -8.85 -12.83 -6.82
N PHE A 97 -8.12 -11.86 -7.38
CA PHE A 97 -8.04 -11.70 -8.84
C PHE A 97 -7.23 -12.82 -9.52
N LYS A 98 -6.27 -13.43 -8.81
CA LYS A 98 -5.49 -14.55 -9.36
C LYS A 98 -6.36 -15.79 -9.59
N THR A 99 -7.34 -16.01 -8.72
CA THR A 99 -8.23 -17.18 -8.79
C THR A 99 -9.48 -16.96 -9.64
N LYS A 100 -9.81 -15.71 -10.02
CA LYS A 100 -10.96 -15.42 -10.91
C LYS A 100 -10.80 -16.10 -12.27
N LYS A 101 -11.83 -16.81 -12.75
CA LYS A 101 -11.83 -17.46 -14.08
C LYS A 101 -11.49 -16.46 -15.19
N GLN A 102 -10.70 -16.86 -16.18
CA GLN A 102 -10.38 -15.97 -17.31
C GLN A 102 -11.65 -15.59 -18.08
N ARG A 103 -11.84 -14.29 -18.28
CA ARG A 103 -12.82 -13.73 -19.23
C ARG A 103 -12.05 -12.97 -20.31
N SER A 104 -12.61 -12.88 -21.50
CA SER A 104 -11.95 -12.25 -22.66
C SER A 104 -11.88 -10.72 -22.55
N ASP A 105 -12.66 -10.11 -21.65
CA ASP A 105 -12.91 -8.68 -21.54
C ASP A 105 -12.17 -7.99 -20.38
N TYR A 106 -11.16 -8.63 -19.77
CA TYR A 106 -10.43 -8.01 -18.67
C TYR A 106 -9.72 -6.72 -19.07
N SER A 107 -9.89 -5.69 -18.25
CA SER A 107 -9.10 -4.46 -18.30
C SER A 107 -7.62 -4.73 -18.06
N ILE A 108 -6.75 -3.78 -18.43
CA ILE A 108 -5.31 -3.87 -18.15
C ILE A 108 -5.05 -4.03 -16.64
N CYS A 109 -5.79 -3.28 -15.81
CA CYS A 109 -5.69 -3.38 -14.36
C CYS A 109 -6.04 -4.79 -13.84
N GLU A 110 -7.11 -5.42 -14.35
CA GLU A 110 -7.49 -6.78 -13.93
C GLU A 110 -6.49 -7.84 -14.39
N LYS A 111 -5.89 -7.67 -15.58
CA LYS A 111 -4.82 -8.56 -16.06
C LYS A 111 -3.58 -8.47 -15.17
N LEU A 112 -3.19 -7.26 -14.76
CA LEU A 112 -2.10 -7.00 -13.81
C LEU A 112 -2.35 -7.63 -12.44
N LEU A 113 -3.57 -7.49 -11.91
CA LEU A 113 -3.96 -8.09 -10.63
C LEU A 113 -4.06 -9.62 -10.69
N GLY A 114 -4.50 -10.14 -11.82
CA GLY A 114 -4.67 -11.58 -12.04
C GLY A 114 -3.37 -12.31 -12.35
N GLU A 115 -2.26 -11.59 -12.60
CA GLU A 115 -0.99 -12.14 -13.10
C GLU A 115 -1.19 -13.00 -14.36
N LYS A 116 -2.15 -12.61 -15.21
CA LYS A 116 -2.60 -13.36 -16.39
C LYS A 116 -2.22 -12.61 -17.66
N TYR A 117 -0.91 -12.52 -17.90
CA TYR A 117 -0.35 -11.87 -19.07
C TYR A 117 -0.34 -12.84 -20.25
N PRO A 118 -1.00 -12.55 -21.38
CA PRO A 118 -0.66 -13.24 -22.63
C PRO A 118 0.81 -12.96 -22.99
N PRO A 119 1.47 -13.82 -23.79
CA PRO A 119 2.88 -13.66 -24.19
C PRO A 119 3.21 -12.31 -24.88
N GLU A 120 2.20 -11.63 -25.41
CA GLU A 120 2.30 -10.35 -26.11
C GLU A 120 1.63 -9.20 -25.33
N PHE A 121 1.51 -9.31 -24.00
CA PHE A 121 0.85 -8.29 -23.20
C PHE A 121 1.65 -6.99 -23.22
N ARG A 122 1.17 -6.03 -24.02
CA ARG A 122 1.72 -4.69 -24.11
C ARG A 122 0.91 -3.72 -23.28
N VAL A 123 1.61 -2.90 -22.51
CA VAL A 123 1.03 -1.75 -21.84
C VAL A 123 1.44 -0.50 -22.61
N THR A 124 0.44 0.32 -22.91
CA THR A 124 0.65 1.65 -23.47
C THR A 124 1.49 2.45 -22.48
N LEU A 125 2.68 2.88 -22.88
CA LEU A 125 3.48 3.78 -22.05
C LEU A 125 3.06 5.23 -22.31
N ASN A 126 2.60 5.57 -23.50
CA ASN A 126 2.01 6.88 -23.78
C ASN A 126 1.10 6.79 -25.01
N PHE A 127 0.37 7.86 -25.31
CA PHE A 127 -0.56 7.95 -26.45
C PHE A 127 -0.01 7.44 -27.80
N ASN A 128 1.31 7.35 -27.98
CA ASN A 128 1.96 6.95 -29.23
C ASN A 128 2.91 5.73 -29.11
N SER A 129 3.01 5.06 -27.95
CA SER A 129 3.88 3.88 -27.81
C SER A 129 3.32 2.82 -26.85
N SER A 130 3.46 1.57 -27.29
CA SER A 130 3.19 0.37 -26.51
C SER A 130 4.51 -0.34 -26.23
N THR A 131 4.73 -0.79 -25.00
CA THR A 131 5.87 -1.63 -24.64
C THR A 131 5.38 -2.98 -24.10
N ASP A 132 6.20 -4.03 -24.21
CA ASP A 132 5.92 -5.29 -23.54
C ASP A 132 6.00 -5.05 -22.01
N PHE A 133 4.96 -5.40 -21.28
CA PHE A 133 4.93 -5.14 -19.83
C PHE A 133 5.63 -6.29 -19.10
N ASP A 134 6.96 -6.19 -19.05
CA ASP A 134 7.86 -7.07 -18.29
C ASP A 134 8.37 -6.33 -17.04
N ASP A 135 8.60 -7.08 -15.96
CA ASP A 135 9.29 -6.63 -14.74
C ASP A 135 10.57 -5.86 -15.07
N SER A 136 11.34 -6.31 -16.08
CA SER A 136 12.57 -5.64 -16.49
C SER A 136 12.34 -4.25 -17.10
N ILE A 137 11.17 -3.98 -17.67
CA ILE A 137 10.80 -2.69 -18.26
C ILE A 137 10.22 -1.76 -17.20
N ILE A 138 9.39 -2.26 -16.28
CA ILE A 138 8.98 -1.50 -15.09
C ILE A 138 10.22 -1.03 -14.34
N GLU A 139 11.14 -1.95 -14.03
CA GLU A 139 12.39 -1.60 -13.38
C GLU A 139 13.10 -0.49 -14.16
N ARG A 140 13.32 -0.67 -15.47
CA ARG A 140 14.00 0.29 -16.37
C ARG A 140 13.32 1.66 -16.48
N LEU A 141 11.99 1.72 -16.48
CA LEU A 141 11.21 2.96 -16.60
C LEU A 141 11.26 3.84 -15.34
N HIS A 142 11.62 3.28 -14.19
CA HIS A 142 11.62 3.99 -12.91
C HIS A 142 13.02 4.31 -12.36
N PHE A 143 14.09 4.03 -13.12
CA PHE A 143 15.46 4.45 -12.74
C PHE A 143 15.63 5.98 -12.76
N GLU A 144 14.82 6.70 -13.54
CA GLU A 144 14.80 8.16 -13.53
C GLU A 144 13.83 8.64 -12.41
N ALA A 145 14.43 9.04 -11.29
CA ALA A 145 13.72 9.49 -10.08
C ALA A 145 12.92 10.78 -10.29
N ASP A 146 11.96 11.03 -9.38
CA ASP A 146 11.02 12.17 -9.38
C ASP A 146 9.99 12.17 -10.52
N THR A 147 9.61 10.96 -10.96
CA THR A 147 8.60 10.75 -11.99
C THR A 147 7.21 10.58 -11.39
N VAL A 148 6.22 11.06 -12.14
CA VAL A 148 4.79 10.81 -11.90
C VAL A 148 4.34 9.82 -12.97
N ALA A 149 3.44 8.92 -12.61
CA ALA A 149 2.75 8.08 -13.57
C ALA A 149 1.26 8.02 -13.22
N ALA A 150 0.41 7.70 -14.19
CA ALA A 150 -1.02 7.54 -13.94
C ALA A 150 -1.52 6.22 -14.55
N PHE A 151 -2.40 5.53 -13.81
CA PHE A 151 -3.11 4.35 -14.26
C PHE A 151 -4.58 4.65 -14.40
N THR A 152 -5.21 4.10 -15.42
CA THR A 152 -6.65 4.14 -15.68
C THR A 152 -7.16 2.73 -15.96
N MET A 153 -8.48 2.56 -16.14
CA MET A 153 -9.03 1.28 -16.59
C MET A 153 -8.56 0.92 -18.01
N GLU A 154 -8.38 1.93 -18.87
CA GLU A 154 -8.02 1.79 -20.28
C GLU A 154 -6.51 1.56 -20.49
N GLY A 155 -5.66 1.98 -19.55
CA GLY A 155 -4.23 1.73 -19.60
C GLY A 155 -3.37 2.65 -18.73
N TYR A 156 -2.09 2.73 -19.07
CA TYR A 156 -1.07 3.48 -18.35
C TYR A 156 -0.68 4.75 -19.13
N ASP A 157 -0.44 5.85 -18.43
CA ASP A 157 0.04 7.11 -18.99
C ASP A 157 1.36 7.52 -18.34
N PHE A 158 2.45 7.29 -19.08
CA PHE A 158 3.84 7.63 -18.79
C PHE A 158 4.29 8.70 -19.77
N GLN A 159 3.99 9.93 -19.45
CA GLN A 159 4.66 11.02 -20.13
C GLN A 159 5.99 11.21 -19.42
N ASN A 160 7.10 11.11 -20.16
CA ASN A 160 8.43 11.50 -19.68
C ASN A 160 8.37 12.95 -19.21
N PHE A 161 8.12 13.14 -17.93
CA PHE A 161 7.81 14.41 -17.33
C PHE A 161 9.11 15.16 -17.04
N HIS A 162 9.76 15.73 -18.06
CA HIS A 162 10.79 16.75 -17.83
C HIS A 162 10.14 17.99 -17.19
N TYR A 163 10.69 18.49 -16.07
CA TYR A 163 9.99 19.39 -15.14
C TYR A 163 9.52 20.72 -15.73
N TYR A 164 8.32 20.75 -16.34
CA TYR A 164 7.59 21.95 -16.73
C TYR A 164 6.26 22.01 -15.98
N ARG A 165 6.28 22.65 -14.81
CA ARG A 165 5.17 22.69 -13.83
C ARG A 165 3.80 23.02 -14.42
N SER A 166 3.71 23.97 -15.36
CA SER A 166 2.45 24.37 -16.00
C SER A 166 1.83 23.29 -16.88
N VAL A 167 2.65 22.56 -17.65
CA VAL A 167 2.21 21.47 -18.53
C VAL A 167 1.71 20.28 -17.70
N PHE A 168 2.36 20.00 -16.57
CA PHE A 168 1.95 18.91 -15.68
C PHE A 168 0.60 19.12 -15.03
N SER A 169 0.37 20.33 -14.50
CA SER A 169 -0.92 20.65 -13.89
C SER A 169 -2.06 20.57 -14.91
N ALA A 170 -1.83 21.03 -16.14
CA ALA A 170 -2.83 20.90 -17.20
C ALA A 170 -3.17 19.44 -17.48
N ARG A 171 -2.17 18.59 -17.73
CA ARG A 171 -2.40 17.17 -18.06
C ARG A 171 -2.96 16.35 -16.88
N ARG A 172 -2.56 16.63 -15.63
CA ARG A 172 -3.18 15.97 -14.47
C ARG A 172 -4.68 16.26 -14.35
N ARG A 173 -5.12 17.47 -14.71
CA ARG A 173 -6.56 17.81 -14.70
C ARG A 173 -7.35 17.04 -15.76
N GLU A 174 -6.69 16.64 -16.84
CA GLU A 174 -7.27 15.85 -17.93
C GLU A 174 -7.41 14.36 -17.57
N LEU A 175 -6.68 13.86 -16.56
CA LEU A 175 -6.77 12.46 -16.12
C LEU A 175 -8.21 12.07 -15.74
N GLU A 176 -8.58 10.82 -16.04
CA GLU A 176 -9.90 10.29 -15.73
C GLU A 176 -10.21 10.34 -14.23
N ASN A 177 -11.50 10.40 -13.87
CA ASN A 177 -11.94 10.49 -12.47
C ASN A 177 -11.58 9.26 -11.63
N ASN A 178 -11.39 8.11 -12.27
CA ASN A 178 -11.01 6.82 -11.69
C ASN A 178 -9.51 6.56 -11.77
N ALA A 179 -8.70 7.52 -12.21
CA ALA A 179 -7.26 7.30 -12.33
C ALA A 179 -6.58 7.13 -10.96
N CYS A 180 -5.52 6.33 -10.93
CA CYS A 180 -4.59 6.26 -9.81
C CYS A 180 -3.27 6.91 -10.20
N ILE A 181 -2.86 7.94 -9.47
CA ILE A 181 -1.62 8.68 -9.70
C ILE A 181 -0.53 8.09 -8.81
N VAL A 182 0.61 7.72 -9.36
CA VAL A 182 1.79 7.22 -8.63
C VAL A 182 2.90 8.27 -8.71
N TYR A 183 3.43 8.69 -7.57
CA TYR A 183 4.53 9.65 -7.47
C TYR A 183 5.69 9.04 -6.68
N PHE A 184 6.86 8.93 -7.30
CA PHE A 184 8.06 8.43 -6.65
C PHE A 184 8.81 9.57 -5.96
N ALA A 185 8.74 9.60 -4.63
CA ALA A 185 9.37 10.60 -3.78
C ALA A 185 10.77 10.14 -3.35
N ARG A 186 11.81 10.56 -4.08
CA ARG A 186 13.23 10.34 -3.73
C ARG A 186 13.79 11.58 -3.04
N SER A 187 14.64 11.41 -2.02
CA SER A 187 15.10 12.50 -1.13
C SER A 187 15.64 13.72 -1.87
N ASN A 188 14.77 14.71 -2.04
CA ASN A 188 15.04 16.00 -2.66
C ASN A 188 14.35 17.11 -1.84
N TRP A 189 14.66 18.36 -2.14
CA TRP A 189 14.15 19.54 -1.43
C TRP A 189 12.76 20.01 -1.91
N ARG A 190 12.12 19.31 -2.86
CA ARG A 190 10.87 19.72 -3.52
C ARG A 190 9.68 18.79 -3.28
N GLN A 191 9.87 17.67 -2.57
CA GLN A 191 8.82 16.66 -2.32
C GLN A 191 7.51 17.27 -1.81
N LYS A 192 7.57 18.19 -0.84
CA LYS A 192 6.36 18.80 -0.27
C LYS A 192 5.58 19.62 -1.29
N SER A 193 6.24 20.51 -2.03
CA SER A 193 5.57 21.39 -3.00
C SER A 193 5.06 20.64 -4.22
N ASP A 194 5.74 19.57 -4.63
CA ASP A 194 5.26 18.69 -5.70
C ASP A 194 4.02 17.91 -5.26
N ILE A 195 4.02 17.36 -4.05
CA ILE A 195 2.85 16.68 -3.48
C ILE A 195 1.68 17.66 -3.33
N GLU A 196 1.90 18.86 -2.81
CA GLU A 196 0.86 19.91 -2.73
C GLU A 196 0.26 20.21 -4.11
N ALA A 197 1.09 20.32 -5.16
CA ALA A 197 0.62 20.54 -6.52
C ALA A 197 -0.17 19.34 -7.07
N ILE A 198 0.24 18.11 -6.77
CA ILE A 198 -0.51 16.90 -7.15
C ILE A 198 -1.89 16.91 -6.50
N PHE A 199 -1.98 17.17 -5.19
CA PHE A 199 -3.26 17.20 -4.48
C PHE A 199 -4.15 18.39 -4.88
N ALA A 200 -3.57 19.50 -5.32
CA ALA A 200 -4.34 20.63 -5.86
C ALA A 200 -5.05 20.31 -7.18
N ASP A 201 -4.49 19.41 -7.99
CA ASP A 201 -5.06 19.01 -9.29
C ASP A 201 -5.85 17.69 -9.21
N ALA A 202 -5.64 16.88 -8.17
CA ALA A 202 -6.26 15.56 -8.04
C ALA A 202 -7.74 15.62 -7.63
N LYS A 203 -8.54 14.74 -8.22
CA LYS A 203 -10.00 14.70 -8.05
C LYS A 203 -10.40 13.74 -6.92
N THR A 204 -11.55 13.95 -6.30
CA THR A 204 -12.04 13.16 -5.14
C THR A 204 -12.08 11.65 -5.37
N ASN A 205 -12.38 11.19 -6.59
CA ASN A 205 -12.49 9.76 -6.92
C ASN A 205 -11.14 9.12 -7.32
N GLN A 206 -10.08 9.92 -7.43
CA GLN A 206 -8.74 9.43 -7.71
C GLN A 206 -8.05 8.98 -6.42
N THR A 207 -7.02 8.16 -6.59
CA THR A 207 -6.08 7.82 -5.52
C THR A 207 -4.69 8.32 -5.88
N VAL A 208 -4.00 8.95 -4.92
CA VAL A 208 -2.59 9.35 -5.03
C VAL A 208 -1.73 8.38 -4.22
N LEU A 209 -0.94 7.57 -4.90
CA LEU A 209 0.09 6.71 -4.33
C LEU A 209 1.43 7.44 -4.30
N ILE A 210 1.99 7.63 -3.11
CA ILE A 210 3.30 8.26 -2.92
C ILE A 210 4.30 7.15 -2.58
N ALA A 211 5.11 6.77 -3.54
CA ALA A 211 6.19 5.79 -3.41
C ALA A 211 7.44 6.47 -2.81
N ILE A 212 7.60 6.35 -1.50
CA ILE A 212 8.73 6.88 -0.73
C ILE A 212 9.92 5.94 -0.87
N VAL A 213 10.99 6.41 -1.51
CA VAL A 213 12.22 5.62 -1.64
C VAL A 213 12.99 5.66 -0.31
N LYS A 214 13.36 4.50 0.23
CA LYS A 214 14.26 4.40 1.39
C LYS A 214 15.60 5.02 1.05
N ASP A 215 15.95 6.09 1.74
CA ASP A 215 17.24 6.76 1.58
C ASP A 215 18.16 6.57 2.79
N GLU A 216 19.45 6.70 2.53
CA GLU A 216 20.49 6.54 3.55
C GLU A 216 20.46 7.66 4.60
N ALA A 217 20.02 8.88 4.24
CA ALA A 217 19.98 9.98 5.20
C ALA A 217 18.98 9.72 6.34
N ARG A 218 17.79 9.18 6.04
CA ARG A 218 16.83 8.75 7.06
C ARG A 218 17.33 7.55 7.89
N ARG A 219 18.05 6.61 7.26
CA ARG A 219 18.72 5.51 8.01
C ARG A 219 19.72 6.05 9.03
N LEU A 220 20.57 7.00 8.62
CA LEU A 220 21.55 7.65 9.49
C LEU A 220 20.92 8.46 10.62
N LYS A 221 19.70 8.97 10.43
CA LYS A 221 18.88 9.59 11.49
C LYS A 221 18.30 8.59 12.50
N GLY A 222 18.51 7.29 12.31
CA GLY A 222 18.10 6.24 13.25
C GLY A 222 16.73 5.64 12.97
N TYR A 223 16.20 5.77 11.75
CA TYR A 223 14.97 5.11 11.33
C TYR A 223 15.22 3.60 11.20
N LYS A 224 14.54 2.78 12.02
CA LYS A 224 14.83 1.34 12.14
C LYS A 224 13.77 0.47 11.47
N THR A 225 12.53 0.93 11.45
CA THR A 225 11.38 0.15 10.98
C THR A 225 10.74 0.83 9.78
N ASN A 226 10.01 0.08 8.94
CA ASN A 226 9.32 0.66 7.78
C ASN A 226 8.29 1.72 8.21
N LEU A 227 7.64 1.50 9.34
CA LEU A 227 6.72 2.46 9.95
C LEU A 227 7.42 3.77 10.31
N ASP A 228 8.66 3.73 10.78
CA ASP A 228 9.45 4.94 11.07
C ASP A 228 9.66 5.75 9.79
N PHE A 229 9.95 5.10 8.66
CA PHE A 229 10.09 5.79 7.36
C PHE A 229 8.80 6.45 6.91
N LEU A 230 7.68 5.73 6.97
CA LEU A 230 6.38 6.27 6.57
C LEU A 230 5.95 7.44 7.45
N ASN A 231 6.02 7.28 8.78
CA ASN A 231 5.63 8.31 9.73
C ASN A 231 6.60 9.50 9.70
N GLY A 232 7.89 9.23 9.59
CA GLY A 232 8.90 10.28 9.49
C GLY A 232 8.83 11.06 8.18
N PHE A 233 8.40 10.45 7.08
CA PHE A 233 8.07 11.20 5.87
C PHE A 233 6.94 12.21 6.12
N ILE A 234 5.85 11.78 6.77
CA ILE A 234 4.75 12.69 7.14
C ILE A 234 5.26 13.82 8.04
N ASN A 235 6.04 13.51 9.06
CA ASN A 235 6.46 14.49 10.07
C ASN A 235 7.56 15.43 9.58
N GLU A 236 8.62 14.91 8.97
CA GLU A 236 9.79 15.69 8.58
C GLU A 236 9.67 16.31 7.19
N VAL A 237 9.00 15.66 6.24
CA VAL A 237 8.87 16.18 4.85
C VAL A 237 7.61 16.99 4.69
N LEU A 238 6.47 16.48 5.15
CA LEU A 238 5.19 17.16 4.97
C LEU A 238 4.89 18.21 6.07
N GLY A 239 5.68 18.21 7.15
CA GLY A 239 5.50 19.12 8.29
C GLY A 239 4.48 18.61 9.32
N GLY A 240 4.25 17.30 9.35
CA GLY A 240 3.27 16.64 10.21
C GLY A 240 1.90 16.53 9.54
N MET A 241 1.08 15.60 10.05
CA MET A 241 -0.23 15.28 9.46
C MET A 241 -1.13 16.51 9.35
N GLU A 242 -1.13 17.37 10.37
CA GLU A 242 -1.96 18.58 10.44
C GLU A 242 -1.65 19.63 9.37
N GLN A 243 -0.39 19.72 8.94
CA GLN A 243 0.08 20.66 7.91
C GLN A 243 0.22 19.99 6.54
N SER A 244 0.03 18.67 6.48
CA SER A 244 0.19 17.90 5.26
C SER A 244 -1.03 18.07 4.34
N PRO A 245 -0.84 17.99 3.00
CA PRO A 245 -1.95 17.91 2.05
C PRO A 245 -2.79 16.64 2.26
N LEU A 246 -2.24 15.61 2.93
CA LEU A 246 -2.91 14.31 3.15
C LEU A 246 -4.15 14.42 4.06
N LYS A 247 -4.12 15.30 5.06
CA LYS A 247 -5.19 15.38 6.08
C LYS A 247 -6.49 15.92 5.53
N ASN A 248 -6.44 17.06 4.85
CA ASN A 248 -7.65 17.77 4.40
C ASN A 248 -8.05 17.42 2.97
N SER A 249 -7.27 16.61 2.28
CA SER A 249 -7.59 16.15 0.93
C SER A 249 -8.92 15.39 0.91
N THR A 250 -9.77 15.67 -0.08
CA THR A 250 -10.90 14.79 -0.41
C THR A 250 -10.48 13.59 -1.26
N THR A 251 -9.32 13.68 -1.89
CA THR A 251 -8.69 12.64 -2.71
C THR A 251 -8.10 11.55 -1.82
N ASN A 252 -8.27 10.29 -2.21
CA ASN A 252 -7.68 9.16 -1.52
C ASN A 252 -6.15 9.18 -1.66
N TRP A 253 -5.45 8.66 -0.66
CA TRP A 253 -4.00 8.60 -0.70
C TRP A 253 -3.47 7.35 -0.01
N CYS A 254 -2.30 6.91 -0.45
CA CYS A 254 -1.55 5.83 0.18
C CYS A 254 -0.06 6.12 0.03
N LEU A 255 0.65 6.08 1.15
CA LEU A 255 2.11 6.08 1.20
C LEU A 255 2.59 4.65 1.03
N TRP A 256 3.61 4.46 0.20
CA TRP A 256 4.23 3.17 -0.04
C TRP A 256 5.74 3.31 0.10
N LEU A 257 6.37 2.47 0.90
CA LEU A 257 7.80 2.46 1.13
C LEU A 257 8.46 1.52 0.14
N VAL A 258 9.44 2.04 -0.60
CA VAL A 258 10.13 1.34 -1.69
C VAL A 258 11.58 1.12 -1.33
N GLU A 259 12.10 -0.08 -1.57
CA GLU A 259 13.54 -0.35 -1.47
C GLU A 259 14.22 -0.18 -2.82
N GLU A 260 15.37 0.49 -2.83
CA GLU A 260 16.25 0.56 -3.99
C GLU A 260 17.47 -0.35 -3.79
N ARG A 261 17.76 -1.21 -4.78
CA ARG A 261 18.96 -2.06 -4.83
C ARG A 261 19.53 -2.05 -6.24
N GLU A 262 20.84 -1.83 -6.38
CA GLU A 262 21.50 -1.80 -7.70
C GLU A 262 20.79 -0.86 -8.69
N SER A 263 20.29 0.27 -8.16
CA SER A 263 19.49 1.28 -8.87
C SER A 263 18.09 0.82 -9.33
N LYS A 264 17.61 -0.35 -8.89
CA LYS A 264 16.25 -0.88 -9.15
C LYS A 264 15.35 -0.77 -7.92
N TYR A 265 14.06 -0.53 -8.15
CA TYR A 265 13.05 -0.67 -7.10
C TYR A 265 12.61 -2.13 -6.95
N VAL A 266 12.84 -2.70 -5.77
CA VAL A 266 12.67 -4.15 -5.51
C VAL A 266 11.18 -4.58 -5.52
N ASP A 267 10.28 -3.67 -5.19
CA ASP A 267 8.85 -3.95 -5.00
C ASP A 267 7.93 -3.12 -5.91
N ALA A 268 8.47 -2.57 -7.01
CA ALA A 268 7.72 -1.72 -7.94
C ALA A 268 6.42 -2.36 -8.44
N MET A 269 6.45 -3.65 -8.78
CA MET A 269 5.25 -4.40 -9.21
C MET A 269 4.13 -4.40 -8.16
N GLN A 270 4.46 -4.41 -6.87
CA GLN A 270 3.45 -4.38 -5.81
C GLN A 270 2.76 -3.01 -5.73
N ILE A 271 3.48 -1.93 -6.01
CA ILE A 271 2.92 -0.57 -6.14
C ILE A 271 1.93 -0.54 -7.32
N TYR A 272 2.29 -1.16 -8.44
CA TYR A 272 1.40 -1.22 -9.60
C TYR A 272 0.16 -2.07 -9.37
N LYS A 273 0.29 -3.20 -8.69
CA LYS A 273 -0.87 -3.98 -8.24
C LYS A 273 -1.74 -3.16 -7.29
N ARG A 274 -1.15 -2.41 -6.36
CA ARG A 274 -1.89 -1.48 -5.50
C ARG A 274 -2.65 -0.45 -6.34
N ALA A 275 -1.99 0.20 -7.29
CA ALA A 275 -2.60 1.19 -8.18
C ALA A 275 -3.76 0.61 -8.99
N CYS A 276 -3.57 -0.57 -9.58
CA CYS A 276 -4.62 -1.25 -10.35
C CYS A 276 -5.82 -1.61 -9.48
N TYR A 277 -5.59 -2.10 -8.27
CA TYR A 277 -6.69 -2.43 -7.37
C TYR A 277 -7.42 -1.17 -6.86
N GLU A 278 -6.72 -0.06 -6.64
CA GLU A 278 -7.34 1.23 -6.32
C GLU A 278 -8.33 1.69 -7.41
N ILE A 279 -8.04 1.38 -8.67
CA ILE A 279 -8.92 1.67 -9.81
C ILE A 279 -10.09 0.68 -9.82
N VAL A 280 -9.80 -0.62 -9.89
CA VAL A 280 -10.81 -1.67 -10.12
C VAL A 280 -11.78 -1.79 -8.95
N LYS A 281 -11.36 -1.55 -7.71
CA LYS A 281 -12.25 -1.63 -6.53
C LYS A 281 -13.44 -0.67 -6.63
N ASN A 282 -13.33 0.41 -7.40
CA ASN A 282 -14.41 1.38 -7.61
C ASN A 282 -15.44 0.88 -8.64
N PHE A 283 -15.15 -0.19 -9.38
CA PHE A 283 -16.00 -0.77 -10.43
C PHE A 283 -16.60 -2.13 -10.08
N ILE A 284 -16.08 -2.79 -9.04
CA ILE A 284 -16.66 -4.04 -8.53
C ILE A 284 -17.81 -3.66 -7.58
N LYS A 285 -19.03 -3.65 -8.12
CA LYS A 285 -20.28 -3.65 -7.35
C LYS A 285 -20.82 -5.06 -7.22
#